data_AF-A0A7S2CMD8-F1
#
_entry.id   AF-A0A7S2CMD8-F1
#
_cell.length_a   1.000
_cell.length_b   1.000
_cell.length_c   1.000
_cell.angle_alpha   90.00
_cell.angle_beta   90.00
_cell.angle_gamma   90.00
#
_symmetry.space_group_name_H-M   'P 1'
#
loop_
_entity.id
_entity.type
_entity.pdbx_description
1 polymer ?
#
loop_
_entity_poly.entity_id
_entity_poly.type
_entity_poly.pdbx_seq_one_letter_code
_entity_poly.pdbx_strand_id
1 'polypeptide(L)'
;SYLSPSKQGGDRHTLTRCADNESRLLTVADILPSMQSQVAQVVDLINLPPAAVAALLRHVKWSSEKLLDRFWADSEGLLAEVGIDTWEDSGEGSMVGTQTLTPERDRERKRSMSESFNMSMDEGTSGLSASP
;
A
#
# COMPACT_ATOMS: atom_id res chain seq x y z
N SER A 1 -33.99 -49.94 54.89
CA SER A 1 -33.55 -48.72 55.58
C SER A 1 -32.93 -47.78 54.57
N TYR A 2 -33.49 -46.58 54.49
CA TYR A 2 -33.02 -45.46 53.68
C TYR A 2 -31.69 -44.94 54.23
N LEU A 3 -30.69 -44.72 53.39
CA LEU A 3 -29.65 -43.73 53.64
C LEU A 3 -29.20 -43.15 52.30
N SER A 4 -29.80 -42.00 51.96
CA SER A 4 -29.15 -41.00 51.10
C SER A 4 -28.15 -40.22 51.94
N PRO A 5 -26.98 -39.91 51.38
CA PRO A 5 -26.42 -38.57 51.54
C PRO A 5 -26.02 -38.04 50.15
N SER A 6 -26.64 -36.97 49.67
CA SER A 6 -26.37 -35.57 49.99
C SER A 6 -25.40 -34.95 48.98
N LYS A 7 -25.91 -33.90 48.34
CA LYS A 7 -25.28 -33.08 47.32
C LYS A 7 -23.89 -32.61 47.74
N GLN A 8 -22.89 -32.87 46.90
CA GLN A 8 -21.74 -31.99 46.77
C GLN A 8 -21.05 -32.22 45.42
N GLY A 9 -21.44 -31.42 44.44
CA GLY A 9 -20.72 -31.27 43.18
C GLY A 9 -20.84 -29.80 42.85
N GLY A 10 -20.04 -28.98 43.53
CA GLY A 10 -20.04 -27.54 43.34
C GLY A 10 -19.81 -27.22 41.88
N ASP A 11 -20.73 -26.44 41.32
CA ASP A 11 -20.57 -25.66 40.11
C ASP A 11 -19.27 -24.86 40.22
N ARG A 12 -18.18 -25.47 39.77
CA ARG A 12 -16.99 -24.76 39.33
C ARG A 12 -17.37 -24.12 38.01
N HIS A 13 -18.10 -23.01 38.08
CA HIS A 13 -17.95 -21.98 37.09
C HIS A 13 -16.48 -21.59 37.15
N THR A 14 -15.67 -22.20 36.28
CA THR A 14 -14.45 -21.57 35.81
C THR A 14 -14.92 -20.28 35.15
N LEU A 15 -15.02 -19.24 35.96
CA LEU A 15 -14.99 -17.86 35.50
C LEU A 15 -13.69 -17.78 34.71
N THR A 16 -13.80 -18.04 33.41
CA THR A 16 -12.80 -17.73 32.42
C THR A 16 -12.50 -16.26 32.66
N ARG A 17 -11.41 -16.02 33.39
CA ARG A 17 -10.87 -14.70 33.65
C ARG A 17 -10.66 -14.13 32.26
N CYS A 18 -11.56 -13.25 31.83
CA CYS A 18 -11.37 -12.45 30.65
C CYS A 18 -10.06 -11.71 30.92
N ALA A 19 -8.97 -12.20 30.33
CA ALA A 19 -7.71 -11.50 30.36
C ALA A 19 -8.02 -10.10 29.84
N ASP A 20 -7.63 -9.10 30.61
CA ASP A 20 -7.69 -7.69 30.26
C ASP A 20 -6.78 -7.54 29.02
N ASN A 21 -7.32 -7.82 27.85
CA ASN A 21 -6.59 -7.74 26.60
C ASN A 21 -6.63 -6.27 26.18
N GLU A 22 -5.66 -5.50 26.67
CA GLU A 22 -5.39 -4.16 26.17
C GLU A 22 -5.13 -4.24 24.66
N SER A 23 -6.15 -3.91 23.87
CA SER A 23 -6.03 -3.89 22.42
C SER A 23 -5.60 -2.50 21.99
N ARG A 24 -4.34 -2.37 21.56
CA ARG A 24 -3.84 -1.13 20.97
C ARG A 24 -4.16 -1.11 19.49
N LEU A 25 -4.87 -0.09 19.04
CA LEU A 25 -5.02 0.20 17.62
C LEU A 25 -3.69 0.74 17.10
N LEU A 26 -3.14 0.06 16.09
CA LEU A 26 -1.96 0.48 15.36
C LEU A 26 -2.37 0.97 14.00
N THR A 27 -1.78 2.07 13.56
CA THR A 27 -1.97 2.55 12.20
C THR A 27 -1.04 1.78 11.25
N VAL A 28 -1.31 1.86 9.95
CA VAL A 28 -0.42 1.28 8.93
C VAL A 28 1.00 1.85 9.06
N ALA A 29 1.14 3.12 9.43
CA ALA A 29 2.43 3.77 9.63
C ALA A 29 3.23 3.18 10.79
N ASP A 30 2.56 2.62 11.81
CA ASP A 30 3.22 1.96 12.94
C ASP A 30 3.70 0.53 12.58
N ILE A 31 3.01 -0.13 11.66
CA ILE A 31 3.25 -1.54 11.30
C ILE A 31 4.30 -1.67 10.19
N LEU A 32 4.30 -0.74 9.22
CA LEU A 32 5.21 -0.78 8.07
C LEU A 32 6.70 -0.89 8.45
N PRO A 33 7.23 -0.10 9.42
CA PRO A 33 8.63 -0.21 9.83
C PRO A 33 8.97 -1.59 10.40
N SER A 34 8.05 -2.21 11.15
CA SER A 34 8.24 -3.55 11.70
C SER A 34 8.29 -4.61 10.60
N MET A 35 7.39 -4.52 9.62
CA MET A 35 7.38 -5.40 8.46
C MET A 35 8.65 -5.24 7.62
N GLN A 36 9.10 -4.00 7.38
CA GLN A 36 10.33 -3.73 6.63
C GLN A 36 11.57 -4.26 7.36
N SER A 37 11.64 -4.12 8.68
CA SER A 37 12.73 -4.66 9.49
C SER A 37 12.80 -6.19 9.39
N GLN A 38 11.66 -6.89 9.43
CA GLN A 38 11.63 -8.34 9.24
C GLN A 38 12.08 -8.75 7.84
N VAL A 39 11.66 -8.02 6.81
CA VAL A 39 12.13 -8.27 5.43
C VAL A 39 13.64 -8.08 5.35
N ALA A 40 14.19 -6.99 5.88
CA ALA A 40 15.63 -6.71 5.85
C ALA A 40 16.46 -7.82 6.52
N GLN A 41 16.05 -8.27 7.71
CA GLN A 41 16.73 -9.36 8.42
C GLN A 41 16.78 -10.67 7.60
N VAL A 42 15.70 -10.96 6.89
CA VAL A 42 15.60 -12.18 6.08
C VAL A 42 16.34 -12.04 4.75
N VAL A 43 16.34 -10.85 4.15
CA VAL A 43 17.14 -10.52 2.96
C VAL A 43 18.62 -10.78 3.23
N ASP A 44 19.14 -10.35 4.39
CA ASP A 44 20.54 -10.55 4.77
C ASP A 44 20.90 -12.04 4.91
N LEU A 45 19.94 -12.89 5.28
CA LEU A 45 20.14 -14.33 5.47
C LEU A 45 20.08 -15.12 4.15
N ILE A 46 19.12 -14.79 3.30
CA ILE A 46 18.78 -15.59 2.11
C ILE A 46 19.40 -15.00 0.82
N ASN A 47 19.90 -13.75 0.88
CA ASN A 47 20.46 -13.01 -0.25
C ASN A 47 19.51 -12.92 -1.47
N LEU A 48 18.21 -12.76 -1.20
CA LEU A 48 17.19 -12.53 -2.23
C LEU A 48 16.73 -11.08 -2.22
N PRO A 49 16.18 -10.57 -3.35
CA PRO A 49 15.60 -9.23 -3.40
C PRO A 49 14.53 -9.02 -2.32
N PRO A 50 14.44 -7.83 -1.69
CA PRO A 50 13.43 -7.55 -0.66
C PRO A 50 11.98 -7.80 -1.10
N ALA A 51 11.68 -7.58 -2.38
CA ALA A 51 10.36 -7.84 -2.96
C ALA A 51 10.03 -9.34 -2.97
N ALA A 52 10.99 -10.18 -3.36
CA ALA A 52 10.86 -11.64 -3.35
C ALA A 52 10.69 -12.15 -1.91
N VAL A 53 11.54 -11.68 -0.99
CA VAL A 53 11.46 -12.03 0.43
C VAL A 53 10.11 -11.61 1.05
N ALA A 54 9.60 -10.43 0.72
CA ALA A 54 8.28 -10.00 1.18
C ALA A 54 7.14 -10.88 0.65
N ALA A 55 7.24 -11.36 -0.60
CA ALA A 55 6.26 -12.31 -1.17
C ALA A 55 6.33 -13.67 -0.46
N LEU A 56 7.53 -14.19 -0.24
CA LEU A 56 7.74 -15.43 0.50
C LEU A 56 7.22 -15.33 1.95
N LEU A 57 7.51 -14.23 2.64
CA LEU A 57 7.01 -13.97 3.99
C LEU A 57 5.49 -13.92 4.03
N ARG A 58 4.82 -13.35 3.02
CA ARG A 58 3.34 -13.38 2.94
C ARG A 58 2.81 -14.81 2.80
N HIS A 59 3.48 -15.65 2.00
CA HIS A 59 3.11 -17.06 1.82
C HIS A 59 3.18 -17.84 3.14
N VAL A 60 4.23 -17.62 3.93
CA VAL A 60 4.39 -18.25 5.26
C VAL A 60 3.78 -17.46 6.42
N LYS A 61 2.89 -16.50 6.14
CA LYS A 61 2.15 -15.70 7.14
C LYS A 61 3.07 -14.93 8.12
N TRP A 62 4.13 -14.31 7.60
CA TRP A 62 5.11 -13.49 8.32
C TRP A 62 5.92 -14.24 9.40
N SER A 63 6.09 -15.56 9.25
CA SER A 63 6.94 -16.37 10.14
C SER A 63 8.32 -16.57 9.52
N SER A 64 9.32 -15.81 9.97
CA SER A 64 10.71 -15.91 9.51
C SER A 64 11.32 -17.29 9.76
N GLU A 65 11.04 -17.91 10.91
CA GLU A 65 11.52 -19.25 11.25
C GLU A 65 11.01 -20.30 10.26
N LYS A 66 9.71 -20.29 9.94
CA LYS A 66 9.12 -21.21 8.96
C LYS A 66 9.60 -20.98 7.55
N LEU A 67 9.87 -19.72 7.19
CA LEU A 67 10.46 -19.39 5.91
C LEU A 67 11.83 -20.05 5.79
N LEU A 68 12.71 -19.82 6.77
CA LEU A 68 14.09 -20.31 6.74
C LEU A 68 14.13 -21.84 6.77
N ASP A 69 13.32 -22.47 7.62
CA ASP A 69 13.21 -23.93 7.70
C ASP A 69 12.84 -24.55 6.34
N ARG A 70 11.81 -24.00 5.67
CA ARG A 70 11.40 -24.48 4.35
C ARG A 70 12.40 -24.12 3.25
N PHE A 71 12.97 -22.93 3.29
CA PHE A 71 13.92 -22.47 2.28
C PHE A 71 15.20 -23.31 2.29
N TRP A 72 15.72 -23.66 3.48
CA TRP A 72 16.88 -24.52 3.60
C TRP A 72 16.58 -26.00 3.33
N ALA A 73 15.32 -26.42 3.46
CA ALA A 73 14.88 -27.77 3.09
C ALA A 73 14.66 -27.94 1.58
N ASP A 74 13.97 -26.99 0.94
CA ASP A 74 13.62 -27.01 -0.48
C ASP A 74 13.37 -25.59 -1.02
N SER A 75 14.45 -24.90 -1.39
CA SER A 75 14.39 -23.52 -1.87
C SER A 75 13.69 -23.39 -3.23
N GLU A 76 13.91 -24.35 -4.13
CA GLU A 76 13.36 -24.31 -5.50
C GLU A 76 11.85 -24.49 -5.52
N GLY A 77 11.31 -25.46 -4.76
CA GLY A 77 9.87 -25.65 -4.66
C GLY A 77 9.17 -24.49 -3.96
N LEU A 78 9.80 -23.88 -2.96
CA LEU A 78 9.26 -22.68 -2.29
C LEU A 78 9.19 -21.49 -3.25
N LEU A 79 10.24 -21.26 -4.06
CA LEU A 79 10.26 -20.18 -5.06
C LEU A 79 9.23 -20.43 -6.18
N ALA A 80 9.12 -21.67 -6.65
CA ALA A 80 8.14 -22.08 -7.65
C ALA A 80 6.69 -21.92 -7.15
N GLU A 81 6.41 -22.26 -5.89
CA GLU A 81 5.08 -22.11 -5.28
C GLU A 81 4.63 -20.65 -5.22
N VAL A 82 5.56 -19.73 -4.96
CA VAL A 82 5.30 -18.29 -4.93
C VAL A 82 5.38 -17.65 -6.33
N GLY A 83 5.80 -18.42 -7.35
CA GLY A 83 5.97 -17.94 -8.72
C GLY A 83 7.09 -16.92 -8.85
N ILE A 84 8.14 -17.06 -8.03
CA ILE A 84 9.34 -16.22 -8.12
C ILE A 84 10.29 -16.93 -9.08
N ASP A 85 10.16 -16.63 -10.36
CA ASP A 85 11.22 -16.91 -11.32
C ASP A 85 12.41 -16.04 -10.92
N THR A 86 13.57 -16.65 -10.63
CA THR A 86 14.81 -15.94 -10.40
C THR A 86 15.18 -15.22 -11.70
N TRP A 87 14.64 -14.03 -11.91
CA TRP A 87 15.05 -13.15 -12.98
C TRP A 87 16.45 -12.67 -12.61
N GLU A 88 17.47 -13.37 -13.13
CA GLU A 88 18.83 -12.91 -13.08
C GLU A 88 18.88 -11.46 -13.59
N ASP A 89 19.45 -10.59 -12.77
CA ASP A 89 20.04 -9.31 -13.14
C ASP A 89 19.37 -8.62 -14.35
N SER A 90 18.24 -7.97 -14.12
CA SER A 90 17.89 -6.81 -14.94
C SER A 90 17.83 -5.62 -14.03
N GLY A 91 19.01 -5.02 -13.85
CA GLY A 91 19.19 -3.66 -13.34
C GLY A 91 18.51 -2.65 -14.25
N GLU A 92 17.18 -2.64 -14.27
CA GLU A 92 16.40 -1.54 -14.81
C GLU A 92 15.42 -1.08 -13.73
N GLY A 93 15.56 0.20 -13.40
CA GLY A 93 14.76 0.87 -12.40
C GLY A 93 13.29 0.61 -12.66
N SER A 94 12.66 -0.11 -11.72
CA SER A 94 11.24 0.04 -11.49
C SER A 94 11.02 1.49 -11.10
N MET A 95 10.80 2.31 -12.13
CA MET A 95 10.23 3.63 -12.05
C MET A 95 8.82 3.42 -11.48
N VAL A 96 8.76 3.22 -10.17
CA VAL A 96 7.59 3.50 -9.37
C VAL A 96 7.23 4.92 -9.73
N GLY A 97 6.22 5.04 -10.58
CA GLY A 97 5.48 6.26 -10.73
C GLY A 97 4.97 6.60 -9.34
N THR A 98 5.73 7.42 -8.63
CA THR A 98 5.18 8.28 -7.59
C THR A 98 4.10 9.06 -8.31
N GLN A 99 2.86 8.61 -8.18
CA GLN A 99 1.72 9.50 -8.30
C GLN A 99 1.87 10.46 -7.13
N THR A 100 2.73 11.47 -7.33
CA THR A 100 2.72 12.70 -6.58
C THR A 100 1.33 13.27 -6.84
N LEU A 101 0.39 12.96 -5.95
CA LEU A 101 -0.82 13.72 -5.74
C LEU A 101 -0.34 15.12 -5.35
N THR A 102 -0.11 15.95 -6.36
CA THR A 102 0.05 17.39 -6.18
C THR A 102 -1.24 17.89 -5.54
N PRO A 103 -1.17 18.61 -4.40
CA PRO A 103 -2.35 19.25 -3.87
C PRO A 103 -2.77 20.33 -4.87
N GLU A 104 -4.05 20.26 -5.24
CA GLU A 104 -4.93 21.41 -5.42
C GLU A 104 -4.22 22.76 -5.61
N ARG A 105 -4.03 23.16 -6.86
CA ARG A 105 -4.09 24.58 -7.21
C ARG A 105 -5.24 24.77 -8.17
N ASP A 106 -6.37 25.11 -7.55
CA ASP A 106 -7.40 25.96 -8.07
C ASP A 106 -6.81 26.97 -9.09
N ARG A 107 -7.06 26.71 -10.37
CA ARG A 107 -6.91 27.68 -11.46
C ARG A 107 -8.12 27.53 -12.36
N GLU A 108 -9.24 27.97 -11.81
CA GLU A 108 -10.11 28.95 -12.45
C GLU A 108 -10.22 28.82 -13.97
N ARG A 109 -11.01 27.83 -14.40
CA ARG A 109 -11.51 27.71 -15.77
C ARG A 109 -12.58 28.78 -16.01
N LYS A 110 -12.16 30.05 -16.06
CA LYS A 110 -12.95 31.19 -16.54
C LYS A 110 -12.21 31.91 -17.66
N ARG A 111 -12.11 31.26 -18.83
CA ARG A 111 -12.08 32.00 -20.10
C ARG A 111 -13.53 32.41 -20.37
N SER A 112 -13.97 33.51 -19.77
CA SER A 112 -13.92 34.85 -20.38
C SER A 112 -14.65 34.85 -21.71
N MET A 113 -15.97 34.88 -21.57
CA MET A 113 -16.91 35.40 -22.53
C MET A 113 -17.20 36.84 -22.06
N SER A 114 -16.43 37.79 -22.58
CA SER A 114 -16.66 39.24 -22.46
C SER A 114 -15.72 39.90 -23.47
N GLU A 115 -16.28 40.37 -24.58
CA GLU A 115 -16.65 41.79 -24.69
C GLU A 115 -15.39 42.64 -24.85
N SER A 116 -14.91 42.72 -26.09
CA SER A 116 -14.11 43.85 -26.55
C SER A 116 -14.90 44.50 -27.67
N PHE A 117 -15.90 45.24 -27.22
CA PHE A 117 -16.58 46.30 -27.96
C PHE A 117 -15.64 47.53 -27.96
N ASN A 118 -15.64 48.25 -29.07
CA ASN A 118 -15.01 49.56 -29.35
C ASN A 118 -13.59 49.58 -29.98
N MET A 119 -13.57 49.63 -31.31
CA MET A 119 -12.83 50.62 -32.11
C MET A 119 -13.37 50.51 -33.54
N SER A 120 -13.66 51.53 -34.32
CA SER A 120 -13.96 52.95 -34.16
C SER A 120 -14.44 53.31 -35.57
N MET A 121 -15.48 54.14 -35.70
CA MET A 121 -15.88 54.69 -37.00
C MET A 121 -14.67 55.38 -37.63
N ASP A 122 -14.45 55.15 -38.93
CA ASP A 122 -14.02 56.24 -39.80
C ASP A 122 -15.00 56.31 -40.96
N GLU A 123 -15.75 57.40 -40.92
CA GLU A 123 -16.75 57.83 -41.87
C GLU A 123 -16.02 58.46 -43.06
N GLY A 124 -16.44 58.10 -44.26
CA GLY A 124 -15.62 58.29 -45.46
C GLY A 124 -15.41 59.73 -45.93
N THR A 125 -14.62 59.86 -46.99
CA THR A 125 -14.77 60.95 -47.96
C THR A 125 -14.51 60.44 -49.38
N SER A 126 -15.43 60.80 -50.25
CA SER A 126 -15.40 60.67 -51.70
C SER A 126 -14.33 61.55 -52.35
N GLY A 127 -13.85 61.16 -53.54
CA GLY A 127 -13.18 62.06 -54.50
C GLY A 127 -12.36 61.27 -55.51
N LEU A 128 -12.85 60.90 -56.71
CA LEU A 128 -13.01 61.71 -57.93
C LEU A 128 -11.72 62.38 -58.45
N SER A 129 -11.39 62.04 -59.71
CA SER A 129 -10.56 62.78 -60.69
C SER A 129 -9.05 62.83 -60.41
N ALA A 130 -8.13 63.01 -61.35
CA ALA A 130 -8.05 62.89 -62.81
C ALA A 130 -6.54 63.00 -63.13
N SER A 131 -6.18 62.66 -64.37
CA SER A 131 -4.84 62.68 -64.99
C SER A 131 -4.01 63.95 -64.77
N PRO A 132 -2.71 63.87 -65.07
CA PRO A 132 -2.22 64.54 -66.28
C PRO A 132 -1.67 63.59 -67.36
#